data_AF-A0A0W0R1C7-F1
#
_entry.id   AF-A0A0W0R1C7-F1
#
_cell.length_a   1.000
_cell.length_b   1.000
_cell.length_c   1.000
_cell.angle_alpha   90.00
_cell.angle_beta   90.00
_cell.angle_gamma   90.00
#
_symmetry.space_group_name_H-M   'P 1'
#
loop_
_entity.id
_entity.type
_entity.pdbx_description
1 polymer ?
#
loop_
_entity_poly.entity_id
_entity_poly.type
_entity_poly.pdbx_seq_one_letter_code
_entity_poly.pdbx_strand_id
1 'polypeptide(L)'
;MPLSFFETSHPDAEKSFQENYGDHLQWIQKKVEHKYFRFWKLNSHSERLSLILNELALINKADKPLIDEYDYLDELMGATLIPFFSALNTAVFIVAATFECAQALAIQTSQMKDDQDNHLNTAMGYLILAGASLLLTVVSALKACVSLVTRPMLTIWSGYQLNESGRFINYSKNEEDYYASFEYPQNQ
;
A
#
# COMPACT_ATOMS: atom_id res chain seq x y z
N MET A 1 -0.78 -0.64 -33.68
CA MET A 1 -1.97 -0.11 -32.98
C MET A 1 -1.54 0.22 -31.56
N PRO A 2 -1.77 1.44 -31.04
CA PRO A 2 -1.49 1.69 -29.64
C PRO A 2 -2.50 0.90 -28.82
N LEU A 3 -2.01 -0.08 -28.06
CA LEU A 3 -2.78 -0.72 -27.01
C LEU A 3 -3.17 0.38 -26.02
N SER A 4 -4.43 0.78 -26.03
CA SER A 4 -5.04 1.55 -24.96
C SER A 4 -4.99 0.69 -23.70
N PHE A 5 -3.94 0.91 -22.90
CA PHE A 5 -3.74 0.33 -21.58
C PHE A 5 -4.81 0.92 -20.63
N PHE A 6 -6.02 0.38 -20.70
CA PHE A 6 -7.11 0.77 -19.82
C PHE A 6 -6.78 0.36 -18.38
N GLU A 7 -6.82 1.35 -17.48
CA GLU A 7 -6.63 1.22 -16.04
C GLU A 7 -7.85 0.52 -15.44
N THR A 8 -7.72 -0.77 -15.13
CA THR A 8 -8.84 -1.52 -14.55
C THR A 8 -8.49 -2.07 -13.17
N SER A 9 -9.21 -1.60 -12.15
CA SER A 9 -9.33 -2.26 -10.85
C SER A 9 -10.22 -3.52 -10.90
N HIS A 10 -10.65 -3.92 -12.10
CA HIS A 10 -11.69 -4.92 -12.36
C HIS A 10 -11.28 -5.85 -13.50
N PRO A 11 -11.67 -7.13 -13.47
CA PRO A 11 -11.35 -8.14 -14.44
C PRO A 11 -12.18 -7.95 -15.69
N ASP A 12 -11.52 -8.24 -16.79
CA ASP A 12 -12.12 -8.38 -18.10
C ASP A 12 -12.64 -9.82 -18.24
N ALA A 13 -13.90 -9.97 -18.65
CA ALA A 13 -14.55 -11.27 -18.85
C ALA A 13 -13.92 -12.07 -20.00
N GLU A 14 -13.20 -11.40 -20.90
CA GLU A 14 -12.46 -12.03 -21.99
C GLU A 14 -11.05 -12.45 -21.57
N LYS A 15 -10.56 -11.97 -20.41
CA LYS A 15 -9.24 -12.30 -19.87
C LYS A 15 -9.30 -13.51 -18.95
N SER A 16 -8.22 -14.29 -18.97
CA SER A 16 -8.01 -15.37 -18.02
C SER A 16 -7.82 -14.86 -16.59
N PHE A 17 -7.94 -15.77 -15.61
CA PHE A 17 -7.71 -15.48 -14.19
C PHE A 17 -6.36 -14.78 -13.93
N GLN A 18 -5.29 -15.26 -14.55
CA GLN A 18 -3.93 -14.74 -14.35
C GLN A 18 -3.77 -13.32 -14.87
N GLU A 19 -4.38 -13.03 -16.02
CA GLU A 19 -4.35 -11.71 -16.65
C GLU A 19 -5.11 -10.69 -15.79
N ASN A 20 -6.29 -11.07 -15.29
CA ASN A 20 -7.10 -10.24 -14.41
C ASN A 20 -6.45 -9.95 -13.04
N TYR A 21 -5.79 -10.96 -12.46
CA TYR A 21 -5.00 -10.76 -11.25
C TYR A 21 -3.79 -9.86 -11.52
N GLY A 22 -3.12 -10.03 -12.66
CA GLY A 22 -2.03 -9.16 -13.11
C GLY A 22 -2.44 -7.69 -13.26
N ASP A 23 -3.61 -7.42 -13.87
CA ASP A 23 -4.16 -6.07 -13.99
C ASP A 23 -4.46 -5.44 -12.62
N HIS A 24 -5.04 -6.23 -11.69
CA HIS A 24 -5.28 -5.78 -10.32
C HIS A 24 -3.98 -5.40 -9.60
N LEU A 25 -2.91 -6.20 -9.75
CA LEU A 25 -1.60 -5.89 -9.19
C LEU A 25 -1.00 -4.61 -9.79
N GLN A 26 -1.15 -4.38 -11.10
CA GLN A 26 -0.70 -3.13 -11.74
C GLN A 26 -1.47 -1.92 -11.22
N TRP A 27 -2.78 -2.06 -11.01
CA TRP A 27 -3.59 -1.00 -10.40
C TRP A 27 -3.14 -0.69 -8.96
N ILE A 28 -2.88 -1.72 -8.15
CA ILE A 28 -2.32 -1.54 -6.80
C ILE A 28 -0.97 -0.82 -6.89
N GLN A 29 -0.09 -1.23 -7.79
CA GLN A 29 1.22 -0.62 -7.99
C GLN A 29 1.11 0.88 -8.27
N LYS A 30 0.29 1.29 -9.26
CA LYS A 30 0.08 2.71 -9.58
C LYS A 30 -0.43 3.51 -8.38
N LYS A 31 -1.35 2.93 -7.60
CA LYS A 31 -1.90 3.57 -6.39
C LYS A 31 -0.83 3.75 -5.31
N VAL A 32 0.07 2.76 -5.15
CA VAL A 32 1.22 2.84 -4.23
C VAL A 32 2.22 3.88 -4.71
N GLU A 33 2.56 3.89 -5.99
CA GLU A 33 3.47 4.88 -6.59
C GLU A 33 2.96 6.31 -6.38
N HIS A 34 1.67 6.57 -6.66
CA HIS A 34 1.09 7.90 -6.47
C HIS A 34 1.19 8.37 -5.00
N LYS A 35 0.93 7.47 -4.05
CA LYS A 35 1.06 7.77 -2.62
C LYS A 35 2.51 8.00 -2.21
N TYR A 36 3.44 7.23 -2.77
CA TYR A 36 4.87 7.41 -2.57
C TYR A 36 5.34 8.79 -3.07
N PHE A 37 4.93 9.19 -4.28
CA PHE A 37 5.23 10.53 -4.78
C PHE A 37 4.60 11.63 -3.92
N ARG A 38 3.35 11.45 -3.49
CA ARG A 38 2.68 12.39 -2.58
C ARG A 38 3.45 12.52 -1.26
N PHE A 39 3.92 11.43 -0.69
CA PHE A 39 4.70 11.41 0.55
C PHE A 39 5.92 12.34 0.47
N TRP A 40 6.68 12.29 -0.62
CA TRP A 40 7.87 13.12 -0.80
C TRP A 40 7.56 14.59 -1.11
N LYS A 41 6.39 14.89 -1.68
CA LYS A 41 5.93 16.27 -1.92
C LYS A 41 5.45 16.98 -0.65
N LEU A 42 5.16 16.25 0.42
CA LEU A 42 4.76 16.85 1.69
C LEU A 42 5.97 17.48 2.38
N ASN A 43 5.82 18.73 2.82
CA ASN A 43 6.89 19.51 3.45
C ASN A 43 6.99 19.25 4.97
N SER A 44 5.93 18.71 5.59
CA SER A 44 5.89 18.44 7.02
C SER A 44 5.98 16.95 7.34
N HIS A 45 6.78 16.60 8.35
CA HIS A 45 6.80 15.25 8.93
C HIS A 45 5.45 14.82 9.51
N SER A 46 4.66 15.76 10.06
CA SER A 46 3.34 15.46 10.60
C SER A 46 2.35 15.04 9.51
N GLU A 47 2.42 15.67 8.34
CA GLU A 47 1.62 15.34 7.16
C GLU A 47 2.03 13.99 6.57
N ARG A 48 3.33 13.71 6.53
CA ARG A 48 3.85 12.41 6.11
C ARG A 48 3.36 11.28 7.04
N LEU A 49 3.42 11.50 8.36
CA LEU A 49 2.91 10.53 9.34
C LEU A 49 1.39 10.36 9.24
N SER A 50 0.63 11.45 9.09
CA SER A 50 -0.83 11.36 9.00
C SER A 50 -1.28 10.60 7.74
N LEU A 51 -0.59 10.79 6.61
CA LEU A 51 -0.81 10.01 5.39
C LEU A 51 -0.62 8.52 5.65
N ILE A 52 0.47 8.12 6.32
CA ILE A 52 0.72 6.71 6.67
C ILE A 52 -0.34 6.15 7.62
N LEU A 53 -0.69 6.89 8.68
CA LEU A 53 -1.65 6.43 9.68
C LEU A 53 -3.06 6.25 9.08
N ASN A 54 -3.48 7.17 8.22
CA ASN A 54 -4.76 7.05 7.52
C ASN A 54 -4.82 5.79 6.65
N GLU A 55 -3.72 5.46 5.97
CA GLU A 55 -3.64 4.26 5.14
C GLU A 55 -3.59 2.97 5.97
N LEU A 56 -2.83 2.95 7.07
CA LEU A 56 -2.80 1.82 7.99
C LEU A 56 -4.18 1.56 8.62
N ALA A 57 -4.96 2.61 8.92
CA ALA A 57 -6.30 2.47 9.46
C ALA A 57 -7.27 1.78 8.48
N LEU A 58 -7.10 1.98 7.17
CA LEU A 58 -7.93 1.35 6.14
C LEU A 58 -7.70 -0.17 6.05
N ILE A 59 -6.53 -0.66 6.46
CA ILE A 59 -6.15 -2.08 6.37
C ILE A 59 -6.88 -2.93 7.40
N ASN A 60 -7.39 -2.34 8.50
CA ASN A 60 -7.89 -3.07 9.66
C ASN A 60 -9.35 -3.59 9.58
N LYS A 61 -9.91 -3.78 8.38
CA LYS A 61 -11.23 -4.41 8.22
C LYS A 61 -11.07 -5.94 8.20
N ALA A 62 -11.27 -6.60 9.33
CA ALA A 62 -11.16 -8.06 9.49
C ALA A 62 -12.51 -8.79 9.54
N ASP A 63 -13.62 -8.05 9.51
CA ASP A 63 -14.91 -8.51 10.07
C ASP A 63 -15.81 -9.26 9.07
N LYS A 64 -15.25 -9.80 7.99
CA LYS A 64 -16.03 -10.47 6.94
C LYS A 64 -15.74 -11.98 6.91
N PRO A 65 -16.76 -12.85 6.74
CA PRO A 65 -16.56 -14.28 6.55
C PRO A 65 -15.79 -14.55 5.24
N LEU A 66 -15.19 -15.74 5.11
CA LEU A 66 -14.59 -16.20 3.85
C LEU A 66 -15.72 -16.40 2.83
N ILE A 67 -15.63 -15.71 1.70
CA ILE A 67 -16.64 -15.74 0.62
C ILE A 67 -16.15 -16.63 -0.52
N ASP A 68 -14.83 -16.70 -0.76
CA ASP A 68 -14.24 -17.54 -1.80
C ASP A 68 -12.84 -18.08 -1.44
N GLU A 69 -12.34 -19.03 -2.24
CA GLU A 69 -10.99 -19.60 -2.12
C GLU A 69 -9.88 -18.54 -2.30
N TYR A 70 -10.19 -17.41 -2.97
CA TYR A 70 -9.27 -16.31 -3.16
C TYR A 70 -9.01 -15.55 -1.85
N ASP A 71 -9.99 -15.48 -0.95
CA ASP A 71 -9.80 -14.89 0.37
C ASP A 71 -8.74 -15.66 1.20
N TYR A 72 -8.66 -16.98 1.07
CA TYR A 72 -7.66 -17.78 1.80
C TYR A 72 -6.23 -17.58 1.26
N LEU A 73 -6.08 -17.49 -0.06
CA LEU A 73 -4.80 -17.17 -0.70
C LEU A 73 -4.35 -15.75 -0.37
N ASP A 74 -5.27 -14.77 -0.41
CA ASP A 74 -4.97 -13.38 -0.03
C ASP A 74 -4.60 -13.25 1.45
N GLU A 75 -5.21 -14.05 2.33
CA GLU A 75 -4.82 -14.13 3.75
C GLU A 75 -3.45 -14.76 3.95
N LEU A 76 -3.14 -15.85 3.24
CA LEU A 76 -1.83 -16.50 3.32
C LEU A 76 -0.73 -15.59 2.77
N MET A 77 -0.95 -14.96 1.62
CA MET A 77 -0.04 -13.96 1.04
C MET A 77 0.07 -12.74 1.95
N GLY A 78 -1.04 -12.30 2.55
CA GLY A 78 -1.06 -11.24 3.55
C GLY A 78 -0.32 -11.59 4.84
N ALA A 79 -0.28 -12.86 5.23
CA ALA A 79 0.44 -13.36 6.39
C ALA A 79 1.95 -13.53 6.16
N THR A 80 2.36 -13.74 4.90
CA THR A 80 3.72 -14.18 4.56
C THR A 80 4.46 -13.15 3.72
N LEU A 81 3.95 -12.85 2.52
CA LEU A 81 4.60 -11.95 1.58
C LEU A 81 4.60 -10.51 2.08
N ILE A 82 3.47 -10.02 2.63
CA ILE A 82 3.41 -8.64 3.13
C ILE A 82 4.42 -8.42 4.27
N PRO A 83 4.46 -9.24 5.35
CA PRO A 83 5.48 -9.13 6.38
C PRO A 83 6.91 -9.27 5.85
N PHE A 84 7.16 -10.20 4.93
CA PHE A 84 8.50 -10.41 4.36
C PHE A 84 9.00 -9.19 3.59
N PHE A 85 8.22 -8.70 2.62
CA PHE A 85 8.60 -7.52 1.84
C PHE A 85 8.62 -6.25 2.68
N SER A 86 7.73 -6.11 3.66
CA SER A 86 7.72 -4.97 4.57
C SER A 86 8.97 -4.95 5.46
N ALA A 87 9.39 -6.10 5.99
CA ALA A 87 10.64 -6.20 6.75
C ALA A 87 11.88 -5.90 5.89
N LEU A 88 11.90 -6.39 4.64
CA LEU A 88 12.98 -6.08 3.70
C LEU A 88 13.04 -4.58 3.39
N ASN A 89 11.89 -3.94 3.13
CA ASN A 89 11.81 -2.50 2.92
C ASN A 89 12.24 -1.71 4.15
N THR A 90 11.87 -2.15 5.37
CA THR A 90 12.37 -1.54 6.61
C THR A 90 13.90 -1.53 6.65
N ALA A 91 14.57 -2.66 6.31
CA ALA A 91 16.02 -2.72 6.28
C ALA A 91 16.62 -1.75 5.25
N VAL A 92 16.06 -1.70 4.04
CA VAL A 92 16.49 -0.78 2.97
C VAL A 92 16.37 0.68 3.42
N PHE A 93 15.23 1.06 4.00
CA PHE A 93 15.01 2.43 4.47
C PHE A 93 15.90 2.80 5.66
N ILE A 94 16.21 1.86 6.57
CA ILE A 94 17.17 2.10 7.66
C ILE A 94 18.57 2.36 7.10
N VAL A 95 19.01 1.57 6.11
CA VAL A 95 20.31 1.78 5.45
C VAL A 95 20.35 3.13 4.75
N ALA A 96 19.31 3.49 4.00
CA ALA A 96 19.20 4.78 3.34
C ALA A 96 19.20 5.94 4.35
N ALA A 97 18.43 5.85 5.43
CA ALA A 97 18.42 6.85 6.51
C ALA A 97 19.80 7.01 7.17
N THR A 98 20.49 5.89 7.42
CA THR A 98 21.83 5.89 8.03
C THR A 98 22.85 6.58 7.11
N PHE A 99 22.74 6.32 5.80
CA PHE A 99 23.60 6.94 4.80
C PHE A 99 23.39 8.46 4.72
N GLU A 100 22.14 8.92 4.67
CA GLU A 100 21.80 10.35 4.70
C GLU A 100 22.27 11.03 6.01
N CYS A 101 22.09 10.37 7.16
CA CYS A 101 22.60 10.87 8.44
C CYS A 101 24.14 11.00 8.45
N ALA A 102 24.85 10.05 7.84
CA ALA A 102 26.31 10.09 7.74
C ALA A 102 26.78 11.27 6.86
N GLN A 103 26.08 11.55 5.76
CA GLN A 103 26.35 12.72 4.92
C GLN A 103 26.09 14.03 5.67
N ALA A 104 24.94 14.15 6.33
CA ALA A 104 24.62 15.31 7.16
C ALA A 104 25.70 15.57 8.22
N LEU A 105 26.18 14.52 8.90
CA LEU A 105 27.23 14.62 9.91
C LEU A 105 28.58 15.03 9.29
N ALA A 106 28.95 14.47 8.14
CA ALA A 106 30.19 14.81 7.44
C ALA A 106 30.21 16.28 7.01
N ILE A 107 29.07 16.80 6.53
CA ILE A 107 28.92 18.22 6.19
C ILE A 107 29.01 19.08 7.46
N GLN A 108 28.29 18.72 8.52
CA GLN A 108 28.28 19.47 9.78
C GLN A 108 29.66 19.51 10.46
N THR A 109 30.46 18.45 10.31
CA THR A 109 31.83 18.36 10.84
C THR A 109 32.89 18.93 9.88
N SER A 110 32.48 19.57 8.78
CA SER A 110 33.37 20.14 7.76
C SER A 110 34.30 19.12 7.08
N GLN A 111 33.94 17.84 7.12
CA GLN A 111 34.65 16.76 6.41
C GLN A 111 34.18 16.62 4.96
N MET A 112 33.01 17.16 4.64
CA MET A 112 32.45 17.21 3.28
C MET A 112 31.96 18.64 2.99
N LYS A 113 31.94 19.02 1.70
CA LYS A 113 31.35 20.29 1.27
C LYS A 113 29.83 20.20 1.31
N ASP A 114 29.20 21.28 1.74
CA ASP A 114 27.75 21.45 1.65
C ASP A 114 27.30 21.43 0.19
N ASP A 115 26.41 20.51 -0.14
CA ASP A 115 25.79 20.33 -1.46
C ASP A 115 24.40 20.97 -1.57
N GLN A 116 23.98 21.70 -0.53
CA GLN A 116 22.68 22.36 -0.38
C GLN A 116 21.49 21.42 -0.23
N ASP A 117 21.73 20.12 -0.09
CA ASP A 117 20.66 19.14 0.12
C ASP A 117 20.27 19.03 1.60
N ASN A 118 18.98 18.80 1.86
CA ASN A 118 18.45 18.64 3.21
C ASN A 118 18.50 17.17 3.65
N HIS A 119 19.71 16.64 3.83
CA HIS A 119 19.94 15.24 4.21
C HIS A 119 19.22 14.81 5.49
N LEU A 120 19.08 15.70 6.48
CA LEU A 120 18.35 15.40 7.72
C LEU A 120 16.85 15.17 7.47
N ASN A 121 16.22 16.00 6.63
CA ASN A 121 14.82 15.82 6.25
C ASN A 121 14.62 14.53 5.43
N THR A 122 15.55 14.22 4.54
CA THR A 122 15.54 12.99 3.73
C THR A 122 15.70 11.74 4.63
N ALA A 123 16.67 11.77 5.54
CA ALA A 123 16.88 10.71 6.53
C ALA A 123 15.62 10.46 7.37
N MET A 124 14.97 11.54 7.85
CA MET A 124 13.71 11.43 8.59
C MET A 124 12.58 10.86 7.74
N GLY A 125 12.50 11.23 6.46
CA GLY A 125 11.57 10.62 5.50
C GLY A 125 11.74 9.11 5.40
N TYR A 126 12.98 8.64 5.25
CA TYR A 126 13.30 7.22 5.24
C TYR A 126 12.97 6.52 6.58
N LEU A 127 13.24 7.16 7.73
CA LEU A 127 12.87 6.60 9.03
C LEU A 127 11.35 6.45 9.21
N ILE A 128 10.57 7.44 8.73
CA ILE A 128 9.10 7.35 8.75
C ILE A 128 8.64 6.18 7.88
N LEU A 129 9.20 5.99 6.68
CA LEU A 129 8.87 4.85 5.81
C LEU A 129 9.30 3.50 6.41
N ALA A 130 10.46 3.46 7.08
CA ALA A 130 10.92 2.28 7.80
C ALA A 130 9.95 1.89 8.92
N GLY A 131 9.53 2.87 9.72
CA GLY A 131 8.54 2.69 10.79
C GLY A 131 7.17 2.28 10.25
N ALA A 132 6.71 2.90 9.16
CA ALA A 132 5.49 2.54 8.47
C ALA A 132 5.51 1.08 7.99
N SER A 133 6.62 0.67 7.38
CA SER A 133 6.80 -0.71 6.88
C SER A 133 6.82 -1.71 8.04
N LEU A 134 7.47 -1.39 9.15
CA LEU A 134 7.48 -2.24 10.34
C LEU A 134 6.08 -2.37 10.96
N LEU A 135 5.34 -1.26 11.08
CA LEU A 135 3.95 -1.29 11.54
C LEU A 135 3.06 -2.11 10.60
N LEU A 136 3.24 -1.99 9.29
CA LEU A 136 2.51 -2.78 8.31
C LEU A 136 2.78 -4.29 8.49
N THR A 137 4.02 -4.70 8.74
CA THR A 137 4.36 -6.09 9.08
C THR A 137 3.55 -6.58 10.27
N VAL A 138 3.54 -5.82 11.38
CA VAL A 138 2.85 -6.19 12.62
C VAL A 138 1.34 -6.26 12.41
N VAL A 139 0.75 -5.23 11.82
CA VAL A 139 -0.70 -5.16 11.57
C VAL A 139 -1.16 -6.26 10.63
N SER A 140 -0.40 -6.53 9.55
CA SER A 140 -0.75 -7.58 8.58
C SER A 140 -0.64 -8.96 9.20
N ALA A 141 0.41 -9.22 9.99
CA ALA A 141 0.56 -10.48 10.70
C ALA A 141 -0.56 -10.69 11.73
N LEU A 142 -0.89 -9.67 12.54
CA LEU A 142 -2.00 -9.74 13.50
C LEU A 142 -3.33 -9.97 12.79
N LYS A 143 -3.60 -9.23 11.71
CA LYS A 143 -4.82 -9.41 10.91
C LYS A 143 -4.91 -10.82 10.35
N ALA A 144 -3.84 -11.33 9.76
CA ALA A 144 -3.83 -12.68 9.22
C ALA A 144 -4.02 -13.75 10.31
N CYS A 145 -3.34 -13.63 11.45
CA CYS A 145 -3.53 -14.54 12.58
C CYS A 145 -4.97 -14.57 13.08
N VAL A 146 -5.60 -13.40 13.23
CA VAL A 146 -7.01 -13.30 13.63
C VAL A 146 -7.89 -13.91 12.53
N SER A 147 -7.69 -13.51 11.27
CA SER A 147 -8.50 -13.91 10.12
C SER A 147 -8.49 -15.42 9.87
N LEU A 148 -7.32 -16.05 9.95
CA LEU A 148 -7.14 -17.50 9.78
C LEU A 148 -7.89 -18.32 10.84
N VAL A 149 -8.25 -17.72 11.98
CA VAL A 149 -9.02 -18.38 13.04
C VAL A 149 -10.49 -17.96 12.97
N THR A 150 -10.77 -16.67 12.90
CA THR A 150 -12.14 -16.15 13.01
C THR A 150 -12.98 -16.42 11.78
N ARG A 151 -12.41 -16.34 10.57
CA ARG A 151 -13.21 -16.52 9.36
C ARG A 151 -13.62 -17.96 9.10
N PRO A 152 -12.75 -18.99 9.27
CA PRO A 152 -13.21 -20.37 9.24
C PRO A 152 -14.28 -20.68 10.30
N MET A 153 -14.14 -20.14 11.52
CA MET A 153 -15.18 -20.29 12.55
C MET A 153 -16.51 -19.63 12.15
N LEU A 154 -16.45 -18.42 11.57
CA LEU A 154 -17.64 -17.75 11.03
C LEU A 154 -18.26 -18.54 9.89
N THR A 155 -17.47 -19.04 8.94
CA THR A 155 -17.97 -19.85 7.82
C THR A 155 -18.62 -21.16 8.29
N ILE A 156 -18.09 -21.81 9.34
CA ILE A 156 -18.72 -22.99 9.96
C ILE A 156 -20.10 -22.62 10.56
N TRP A 157 -20.22 -21.44 11.16
CA TRP A 157 -21.46 -21.01 11.81
C TRP A 157 -22.50 -20.44 10.83
N SER A 158 -22.09 -19.60 9.87
CA SER A 158 -22.97 -18.92 8.92
C SER A 158 -23.24 -19.72 7.64
N GLY A 159 -22.53 -20.84 7.44
CA GLY A 159 -22.49 -21.57 6.18
C GLY A 159 -21.60 -20.89 5.13
N TYR A 160 -21.23 -21.67 4.10
CA TYR A 160 -20.50 -21.15 2.94
C TYR A 160 -21.42 -20.24 2.12
N GLN A 161 -21.10 -18.95 2.03
CA GLN A 161 -21.84 -18.01 1.21
C GLN A 161 -21.20 -17.96 -0.18
N LEU A 162 -21.88 -18.55 -1.17
CA LEU A 162 -21.45 -18.46 -2.57
C LEU A 162 -21.55 -16.99 -3.03
N ASN A 163 -20.47 -16.45 -3.59
CA ASN A 163 -20.47 -15.10 -4.13
C ASN A 163 -21.30 -15.06 -5.43
N GLU A 164 -22.58 -14.68 -5.36
CA GLU A 164 -23.45 -14.58 -6.54
C GLU A 164 -23.09 -13.39 -7.45
N SER A 165 -22.47 -12.35 -6.88
CA SER A 165 -21.84 -11.27 -7.61
C SER A 165 -20.35 -11.59 -7.71
N GLY A 166 -19.82 -11.81 -8.92
CA GLY A 166 -18.38 -12.06 -9.09
C GLY A 166 -17.56 -11.05 -8.26
N ARG A 167 -16.47 -11.53 -7.63
CA ARG A 167 -15.59 -10.77 -6.70
C ARG A 167 -15.14 -9.42 -7.25
N PHE A 168 -15.27 -9.25 -8.56
CA PHE A 168 -14.97 -8.04 -9.24
C PHE A 168 -16.11 -7.65 -10.22
N ILE A 169 -16.58 -6.41 -10.12
CA ILE A 169 -17.76 -5.92 -10.83
C ILE A 169 -17.38 -4.68 -11.65
N ASN A 170 -17.86 -4.60 -12.89
CA ASN A 170 -17.51 -3.57 -13.87
C ASN A 170 -18.49 -2.38 -13.80
N TYR A 171 -18.04 -1.19 -13.40
CA TYR A 171 -18.87 0.03 -13.41
C TYR A 171 -18.60 0.83 -14.69
N SER A 172 -19.27 0.49 -15.77
CA SER A 172 -19.06 1.10 -17.09
C SER A 172 -19.67 2.49 -17.29
N LYS A 173 -19.95 3.27 -16.22
CA LYS A 173 -20.80 4.46 -16.41
C LYS A 173 -20.71 5.55 -15.35
N ASN A 174 -19.52 6.09 -15.04
CA ASN A 174 -19.32 7.46 -14.50
C ASN A 174 -17.82 7.78 -14.32
N GLU A 175 -17.03 7.79 -15.41
CA GLU A 175 -15.65 8.29 -15.38
C GLU A 175 -15.58 9.77 -14.95
N GLU A 176 -16.64 10.56 -15.17
CA GLU A 176 -16.70 11.99 -14.85
C GLU A 176 -16.81 12.28 -13.34
N ASP A 177 -17.42 11.41 -12.54
CA ASP A 177 -17.58 11.63 -11.09
C ASP A 177 -16.28 11.33 -10.30
N TYR A 178 -15.45 10.39 -10.78
CA TYR A 178 -14.21 10.04 -10.07
C TYR A 178 -13.19 11.17 -10.17
N TYR A 179 -12.95 11.74 -11.37
CA TYR A 179 -12.04 12.88 -11.54
C TYR A 179 -12.53 14.16 -10.86
N ALA A 180 -13.86 14.36 -10.72
CA ALA A 180 -14.42 15.47 -9.95
C ALA A 180 -14.12 15.35 -8.44
N SER A 181 -13.93 14.14 -7.91
CA SER A 181 -13.54 13.93 -6.50
C SER A 181 -12.05 14.11 -6.22
N PHE A 182 -11.22 14.21 -7.27
CA PHE A 182 -9.78 14.56 -7.20
C PHE A 182 -9.51 15.99 -7.64
N GLU A 183 -10.52 16.87 -7.68
CA GLU A 183 -10.30 18.30 -7.86
C GLU A 183 -9.25 18.78 -6.84
N TYR A 184 -8.09 19.16 -7.39
CA TYR A 184 -7.04 19.86 -6.69
C TYR A 184 -7.68 21.00 -5.88
N PRO A 185 -7.30 21.24 -4.62
CA PRO A 185 -7.39 22.60 -4.12
C PRO A 185 -6.49 23.43 -5.05
N GLN A 186 -7.12 24.13 -5.99
CA GLN A 186 -6.50 25.22 -6.70
C GLN A 186 -5.96 26.16 -5.62
N ASN A 187 -4.65 26.39 -5.66
CA ASN A 187 -3.99 27.36 -4.79
C ASN A 187 -4.82 28.65 -4.71
N GLN A 188 -5.31 28.97 -3.51
CA GLN A 188 -5.59 30.33 -3.07
C GLN A 188 -4.74 30.61 -1.86
#